data_AF-A0A699TBK0-F1
#
_entry.id   AF-A0A699TBK0-F1
#
_cell.length_a   1.000
_cell.length_b   1.000
_cell.length_c   1.000
_cell.angle_alpha   90.00
_cell.angle_beta   90.00
_cell.angle_gamma   90.00
#
_symmetry.space_group_name_H-M   'P 1'
#
loop_
_entity.id
_entity.type
_entity.pdbx_description
1 polymer ?
#
loop_
_entity_poly.entity_id
_entity_poly.type
_entity_poly.pdbx_seq_one_letter_code
_entity_poly.pdbx_strand_id
1 'polypeptide(L)'
;VGYSQQEGIDYDETFAPVARIEAICLLLEYPAHKDFTVFQMDVKTSFLNEILKEEVYVGQPSGFVSKQYPDHVYALDKALNGLKQAPRA
;
A
#
# COMPACT_ATOMS: atom_id res chain seq x y z
N VAL A 1 15.94 -9.39 6.79
CA VAL A 1 14.49 -9.19 6.58
C VAL A 1 14.23 -7.70 6.75
N GLY A 2 14.00 -6.98 5.67
CA GLY A 2 14.41 -5.57 5.58
C GLY A 2 13.33 -4.49 5.63
N TYR A 3 12.05 -4.81 5.86
CA TYR A 3 10.96 -3.84 5.62
C TYR A 3 9.74 -3.97 6.55
N SER A 4 9.84 -4.76 7.62
CA SER A 4 8.80 -4.79 8.67
C SER A 4 8.97 -3.61 9.60
N GLN A 5 7.86 -3.07 10.12
CA GLN A 5 7.90 -2.06 11.17
C GLN A 5 8.66 -2.61 12.37
N GLN A 6 9.55 -1.77 12.91
CA GLN A 6 10.31 -2.07 14.12
C GLN A 6 9.88 -1.10 15.20
N GLU A 7 9.65 -1.62 16.40
CA GLU A 7 9.33 -0.82 17.57
C GLU A 7 10.41 0.25 17.80
N GLY A 8 9.99 1.51 17.94
CA GLY A 8 10.90 2.64 18.16
C GLY A 8 11.58 3.20 16.90
N ILE A 9 11.24 2.72 15.69
CA ILE A 9 11.73 3.29 14.43
C ILE A 9 10.58 3.90 13.64
N ASP A 10 10.62 5.22 13.49
CA ASP A 10 9.70 5.96 12.62
C ASP A 10 10.20 5.92 11.17
N TYR A 11 9.28 5.68 10.23
CA TYR A 11 9.57 5.67 8.79
C TYR A 11 8.98 6.92 8.13
N ASP A 12 9.85 7.78 7.60
CA ASP A 12 9.44 9.01 6.89
C ASP A 12 9.25 8.82 5.37
N GLU A 13 9.55 7.64 4.84
CA GLU A 13 9.55 7.36 3.41
C GLU A 13 8.30 6.61 2.94
N THR A 14 7.70 7.11 1.86
CA THR A 14 6.56 6.49 1.16
C THR A 14 7.02 5.55 0.05
N PHE A 15 6.36 4.40 -0.10
CA PHE A 15 6.66 3.37 -1.11
C PHE A 15 5.43 2.97 -1.94
N ALA A 16 5.47 3.18 -3.25
CA ALA A 16 4.43 2.71 -4.16
C ALA A 16 4.93 1.49 -4.97
N PRO A 17 4.18 0.39 -5.04
CA PRO A 17 4.54 -0.72 -5.92
C PRO A 17 4.37 -0.30 -7.38
N VAL A 18 5.47 -0.33 -8.14
CA VAL A 18 5.46 -0.09 -9.59
C VAL A 18 5.70 -1.43 -10.28
N ALA A 19 4.71 -1.89 -11.04
CA ALA A 19 4.85 -3.08 -11.87
C ALA A 19 5.95 -2.84 -12.92
N ARG A 20 6.84 -3.82 -13.07
CA ARG A 20 7.91 -3.75 -14.06
C ARG A 20 7.35 -3.93 -15.46
N ILE A 21 7.78 -3.10 -16.42
CA ILE A 21 7.30 -3.17 -17.79
C ILE A 21 7.61 -4.53 -18.44
N GLU A 22 8.74 -5.14 -18.12
CA GLU A 22 9.08 -6.47 -18.66
C GLU A 22 8.11 -7.55 -18.17
N ALA A 23 7.67 -7.47 -16.92
CA ALA A 23 6.69 -8.42 -16.36
C ALA A 23 5.31 -8.23 -16.99
N ILE A 24 4.90 -6.97 -17.24
CA ILE A 24 3.65 -6.65 -17.95
C ILE A 24 3.70 -7.22 -19.37
N CYS A 25 4.80 -6.99 -20.11
CA CYS A 25 4.96 -7.50 -21.47
C CYS A 25 4.89 -9.03 -21.51
N LEU A 26 5.58 -9.73 -20.61
CA LEU A 26 5.54 -11.19 -20.53
C LEU A 26 4.12 -11.72 -20.21
N LEU A 27 3.42 -11.05 -19.30
CA LEU A 27 2.03 -11.40 -18.93
C LEU A 27 1.08 -11.24 -20.12
N LEU A 28 1.31 -10.25 -20.98
CA LEU A 28 0.49 -9.98 -22.18
C LEU A 28 0.88 -10.84 -23.39
N GLU A 29 2.12 -11.32 -23.47
CA GLU A 29 2.60 -12.15 -24.59
C GLU A 29 1.86 -13.48 -24.68
N TYR A 30 1.62 -14.14 -23.55
CA TYR A 30 0.91 -15.41 -23.51
C TYR A 30 -0.53 -15.34 -24.05
N PRO A 31 -1.41 -14.45 -23.55
CA PRO A 31 -2.76 -14.31 -24.08
C PRO A 31 -2.75 -13.82 -25.54
N ALA A 32 -1.78 -12.98 -25.95
CA ALA A 32 -1.64 -12.57 -27.35
C ALA A 32 -1.33 -13.76 -28.27
N HIS A 33 -0.49 -14.71 -27.85
CA HIS A 33 -0.21 -15.94 -28.61
C HIS A 33 -1.41 -16.92 -28.62
N LYS A 34 -2.29 -16.86 -27.62
CA LYS A 34 -3.42 -17.78 -27.46
C LYS A 34 -4.76 -17.20 -27.95
N ASP A 35 -4.74 -16.03 -28.59
CA ASP A 35 -5.92 -15.27 -29.00
C ASP A 35 -6.91 -15.03 -27.85
N PHE A 36 -6.40 -14.88 -26.63
CA PHE A 36 -7.23 -14.59 -25.46
C PHE A 36 -7.56 -13.11 -25.37
N THR A 37 -8.82 -12.81 -25.04
CA THR A 37 -9.23 -11.45 -24.71
C THR A 37 -8.74 -11.08 -23.31
N VAL A 38 -7.98 -9.99 -23.21
CA VAL A 38 -7.53 -9.41 -21.94
C VAL A 38 -8.45 -8.27 -21.54
N PHE A 39 -8.88 -8.26 -20.28
CA PHE A 39 -9.66 -7.17 -19.69
C PHE A 39 -8.82 -6.45 -18.63
N GLN A 40 -8.86 -5.12 -18.64
CA GLN A 40 -8.23 -4.29 -17.62
C GLN A 40 -9.27 -3.89 -16.57
N MET A 41 -8.91 -4.03 -15.29
CA MET A 41 -9.71 -3.54 -14.17
C MET A 41 -8.83 -2.72 -13.24
N ASP A 42 -9.21 -1.46 -13.01
CA ASP A 42 -8.57 -0.59 -12.04
C ASP A 42 -9.35 -0.63 -10.71
N VAL A 43 -8.69 -1.11 -9.64
CA VAL A 43 -9.30 -1.26 -8.33
C VAL A 43 -8.89 -0.08 -7.44
N LYS A 44 -9.76 0.93 -7.36
CA LYS A 44 -9.50 2.18 -6.60
C LYS A 44 -9.22 1.99 -5.11
N THR A 45 -9.70 0.90 -4.52
CA THR A 45 -9.64 0.65 -3.07
C THR A 45 -8.85 -0.60 -2.72
N SER A 46 -7.99 -1.09 -3.61
CA SER A 46 -7.22 -2.33 -3.38
C SER A 46 -6.43 -2.26 -2.07
N PHE A 47 -5.71 -1.16 -1.85
CA PHE A 47 -4.95 -0.92 -0.62
C PHE A 47 -5.84 -0.78 0.62
N LEU A 48 -6.96 -0.07 0.50
CA LEU A 48 -7.86 0.21 1.64
C LEU A 48 -8.66 -1.01 2.11
N ASN A 49 -8.64 -2.12 1.37
CA ASN A 49 -9.25 -3.38 1.79
C ASN A 49 -8.25 -4.36 2.39
N GLU A 50 -6.97 -4.07 2.35
CA GLU A 50 -5.95 -4.92 2.95
C GLU A 50 -5.78 -4.59 4.42
N ILE A 51 -5.82 -5.64 5.25
CA ILE A 51 -5.60 -5.55 6.69
C ILE A 51 -4.09 -5.54 6.93
N LEU A 52 -3.62 -4.58 7.73
CA LEU A 52 -2.23 -4.53 8.16
C LEU A 52 -1.96 -5.65 9.16
N LYS A 53 -0.90 -6.43 8.92
CA LYS A 53 -0.44 -7.47 9.86
C LYS A 53 0.34 -6.89 11.04
N GLU A 54 0.89 -5.71 10.84
CA GLU A 54 1.75 -4.99 11.79
C GLU A 54 0.99 -3.77 12.31
N GLU A 55 1.28 -3.36 13.54
CA GLU A 55 0.62 -2.24 14.19
C GLU A 55 1.25 -0.91 13.76
N VAL A 56 0.66 -0.28 12.74
CA VAL A 56 1.15 0.98 12.16
C VAL A 56 0.40 2.16 12.79
N TYR A 57 1.16 3.16 13.23
CA TYR A 57 0.62 4.43 13.70
C TYR A 57 0.97 5.55 12.71
N VAL A 58 0.08 6.54 12.58
CA VAL A 58 0.29 7.73 11.75
C VAL A 58 -0.03 8.99 12.54
N GLY A 59 0.74 10.06 12.29
CA GLY A 59 0.43 11.38 12.81
C GLY A 59 -0.95 11.88 12.36
N GLN A 60 -1.55 12.77 13.14
CA GLN A 60 -2.87 13.30 12.81
C GLN A 60 -2.82 14.12 11.52
N PRO A 61 -3.64 13.80 10.51
CA PRO A 61 -3.62 14.54 9.27
C PRO A 61 -4.12 15.97 9.47
N SER A 62 -3.59 16.90 8.68
CA SER A 62 -4.03 18.29 8.69
C SER A 62 -5.55 18.38 8.48
N GLY A 63 -6.25 19.02 9.41
CA GLY A 63 -7.72 19.14 9.37
C GLY A 63 -8.49 18.07 10.17
N PHE A 64 -7.81 17.02 10.64
CA PHE A 64 -8.38 15.99 11.52
C PHE A 64 -7.79 16.01 12.93
N VAL A 65 -7.02 17.05 13.27
CA VAL A 65 -6.36 17.16 14.57
C VAL A 65 -7.40 17.26 15.70
N SER A 66 -7.33 16.36 16.67
CA SER A 66 -8.20 16.34 17.83
C SER A 66 -7.86 17.51 18.77
N LYS A 67 -8.87 18.32 19.13
CA LYS A 67 -8.69 19.41 20.11
C LYS A 67 -8.44 18.90 21.53
N GLN A 68 -8.93 17.70 21.86
CA GLN A 68 -8.78 17.10 23.19
C GLN A 68 -7.46 16.35 23.34
N TYR A 69 -6.96 15.79 22.24
CA TYR A 69 -5.74 14.97 22.21
C TYR A 69 -4.85 15.41 21.05
N PRO A 70 -4.26 16.61 21.10
CA PRO A 70 -3.49 17.15 19.98
C PRO A 70 -2.22 16.33 19.69
N ASP A 71 -1.63 15.72 20.71
CA ASP A 71 -0.34 15.00 20.59
C ASP A 71 -0.52 13.48 20.36
N HIS A 72 -1.74 13.00 20.11
CA HIS A 72 -1.98 11.58 19.85
C HIS A 72 -1.71 11.21 18.40
N VAL A 73 -1.52 9.92 18.16
CA VAL A 73 -1.40 9.34 16.81
C VAL A 73 -2.60 8.42 16.53
N TYR A 74 -2.89 8.16 15.26
CA TYR A 74 -3.93 7.23 14.84
C TYR A 74 -3.34 5.85 14.56
N ALA A 75 -3.96 4.80 15.09
CA ALA A 75 -3.68 3.43 14.65
C ALA A 75 -4.37 3.16 13.31
N LEU A 76 -3.65 2.53 12.37
CA LEU A 76 -4.17 2.16 11.06
C LEU A 76 -4.64 0.71 11.07
N ASP A 77 -5.94 0.50 10.88
CA ASP A 77 -6.52 -0.84 10.70
C ASP A 77 -6.32 -1.38 9.28
N LYS A 78 -6.14 -0.48 8.32
CA LYS A 78 -6.10 -0.77 6.88
C LYS A 78 -4.86 -0.17 6.24
N ALA A 79 -4.34 -0.86 5.23
CA ALA A 79 -3.19 -0.38 4.50
C ALA A 79 -3.54 0.89 3.71
N LEU A 80 -2.64 1.87 3.77
CA LEU A 80 -2.66 3.03 2.90
C LEU A 80 -1.65 2.82 1.76
N ASN A 81 -1.93 3.42 0.61
CA ASN A 81 -0.95 3.45 -0.47
C ASN A 81 0.29 4.17 0.02
N GLY A 82 1.47 3.64 -0.27
CA GLY A 82 2.71 4.24 0.20
C GLY A 82 3.30 3.59 1.44
N LEU A 83 2.58 2.74 2.16
CA LEU A 83 3.13 2.10 3.35
C LEU A 83 4.13 1.01 2.97
N LYS A 84 5.31 1.00 3.59
CA LYS A 84 6.30 -0.08 3.41
C LYS A 84 5.77 -1.44 3.88
N GLN A 85 4.84 -1.41 4.84
CA GLN A 85 4.15 -2.52 5.47
C GLN A 85 2.90 -2.98 4.69
N ALA A 86 2.47 -2.21 3.69
CA ALA A 86 1.39 -2.66 2.82
C ALA A 86 1.83 -3.92 2.07
N PRO A 87 0.93 -4.91 1.90
CA PRO A 87 1.17 -6.03 1.02
C PRO A 87 1.65 -5.56 -0.36
N ARG A 88 2.65 -6.26 -0.88
CA ARG A 88 3.16 -6.02 -2.24
C ARG A 88 2.31 -6.85 -3.20
N ALA A 89 1.76 -6.21 -4.22
CA ALA A 89 1.24 -6.88 -5.41
C ALA A 89 2.38 -7.48 -6.24
#